data_AF-A0AAW1S8U7-F1
#
_entry.id   AF-A0AAW1S8U7-F1
#
_cell.length_a   1.000
_cell.length_b   1.000
_cell.length_c   1.000
_cell.angle_alpha   90.00
_cell.angle_beta   90.00
_cell.angle_gamma   90.00
#
_symmetry.space_group_name_H-M   'P 1'
#
loop_
_entity.id
_entity.type
_entity.pdbx_description
1 polymer ?
#
loop_
_entity_poly.entity_id
_entity_poly.type
_entity_poly.pdbx_seq_one_letter_code
_entity_poly.pdbx_strand_id
1 'polypeptide(L)' 'MLKHTLQWRADYQPEMIGWKDVASEAETGIQVFTSLRDSEGSVLLVTLADCPAQAIWVVALQDVQRR' A
#
# COMPACT_ATOMS: atom_id res chain seq x y z
N MET A 1 -20.55 -10.50 4.73
CA MET A 1 -19.36 -10.53 3.86
C MET A 1 -19.75 -10.54 2.38
N LEU A 2 -20.19 -11.65 1.78
CA LEU A 2 -20.37 -11.76 0.32
C LEU A 2 -21.33 -10.71 -0.30
N LYS A 3 -22.53 -10.53 0.27
CA LYS A 3 -23.52 -9.56 -0.25
C LYS A 3 -23.01 -8.12 -0.21
N HIS A 4 -22.28 -7.77 0.85
CA HIS A 4 -21.72 -6.42 1.02
C HIS A 4 -20.57 -6.17 0.06
N THR A 5 -19.73 -7.17 -0.20
CA THR A 5 -18.66 -7.08 -1.20
C THR A 5 -19.23 -6.92 -2.62
N LEU A 6 -20.34 -7.61 -2.94
CA LEU A 6 -21.01 -7.46 -4.24
C LEU A 6 -21.61 -6.06 -4.42
N GLN A 7 -22.28 -5.53 -3.38
CA GLN A 7 -22.81 -4.16 -3.41
C GLN A 7 -21.68 -3.14 -3.59
N TRP A 8 -20.61 -3.25 -2.80
CA TRP A 8 -19.45 -2.36 -2.93
C TRP A 8 -18.81 -2.42 -4.32
N ARG A 9 -18.68 -3.61 -4.94
CA ARG A 9 -18.14 -3.71 -6.31
C ARG A 9 -19.06 -3.09 -7.35
N ALA A 10 -20.37 -3.22 -7.21
CA ALA A 10 -21.32 -2.57 -8.11
C ALA A 10 -21.27 -1.03 -7.98
N ASP A 11 -21.10 -0.52 -6.76
CA ASP A 11 -21.05 0.91 -6.48
C ASP A 11 -19.69 1.54 -6.86
N TYR A 12 -18.58 0.85 -6.58
CA TYR A 12 -17.22 1.38 -6.73
C TYR A 12 -16.57 1.00 -8.07
N GLN A 13 -17.04 -0.07 -8.74
CA GLN A 13 -16.57 -0.54 -10.06
C GLN A 13 -15.04 -0.66 -10.17
N PRO A 14 -14.40 -1.50 -9.35
CA PRO A 14 -12.95 -1.66 -9.36
C PRO A 14 -12.39 -2.11 -10.71
N GLU A 15 -13.20 -2.73 -11.57
CA GLU A 15 -12.88 -3.07 -12.95
C GLU A 15 -12.50 -1.86 -13.84
N MET A 16 -12.90 -0.65 -13.45
CA MET A 16 -12.50 0.57 -14.16
C MET A 16 -11.15 1.11 -13.72
N ILE A 17 -10.57 0.59 -12.63
CA ILE A 17 -9.30 1.08 -12.09
C ILE A 17 -8.15 0.42 -12.86
N GLY A 18 -7.43 1.24 -13.63
CA GLY A 18 -6.25 0.80 -14.35
C GLY A 18 -4.98 0.90 -13.51
N TRP A 19 -3.98 0.08 -13.82
CA TRP A 19 -2.67 0.17 -13.16
C TRP A 19 -2.02 1.56 -13.35
N LYS A 20 -2.32 2.24 -14.45
CA LYS A 20 -1.83 3.60 -14.73
C LYS A 20 -2.36 4.63 -13.73
N ASP A 21 -3.57 4.43 -13.24
CA ASP A 21 -4.23 5.36 -12.31
C ASP A 21 -3.67 5.18 -10.89
N VAL A 22 -3.24 3.96 -10.55
CA VAL A 22 -2.73 3.60 -9.21
C VAL A 22 -1.20 3.70 -9.11
N ALA A 23 -0.48 3.54 -10.21
CA ALA A 23 0.99 3.55 -10.20
C ALA A 23 1.58 4.88 -9.68
N SER A 24 0.96 6.02 -10.02
CA SER A 24 1.39 7.33 -9.52
C SER A 24 1.19 7.47 -8.01
N GLU A 25 0.09 6.95 -7.46
CA GLU A 25 -0.16 6.94 -6.02
C GLU A 25 0.83 6.03 -5.28
N ALA A 26 1.17 4.88 -5.88
CA ALA A 26 2.17 3.97 -5.35
C ALA A 26 3.58 4.61 -5.35
N GLU A 27 3.92 5.38 -6.39
CA GLU A 27 5.20 6.13 -6.46
C GLU A 27 5.27 7.28 -5.45
N THR A 28 4.12 7.87 -5.10
CA THR A 28 4.04 8.94 -4.08
C THR A 28 4.34 8.41 -2.68
N GLY A 29 4.23 7.09 -2.47
CA GLY A 29 4.62 6.42 -1.22
C GLY A 29 3.64 6.61 -0.07
N ILE A 30 2.40 7.00 -0.38
CA ILE A 30 1.30 7.08 0.60
C ILE A 30 1.01 5.70 1.20
N GLN A 31 1.19 4.65 0.41
CA GLN A 31 1.07 3.26 0.83
C GLN A 31 2.33 2.50 0.42
N VAL A 32 3.07 1.99 1.40
CA VAL A 32 4.27 1.18 1.18
C VAL A 32 3.94 -0.26 1.54
N PHE A 33 3.95 -1.12 0.52
CA PHE A 33 3.99 -2.56 0.73
C PHE A 33 5.39 -2.94 1.20
N THR A 34 5.48 -3.38 2.45
CA THR A 34 6.73 -3.93 2.95
C THR A 34 6.73 -5.44 2.77
N SER A 35 7.90 -6.01 2.49
CA SER A 35 8.11 -7.45 2.54
C SER A 35 8.15 -7.99 3.99
N LEU A 36 8.04 -7.09 4.98
CA LEU A 36 7.93 -7.46 6.38
C LEU A 36 6.60 -8.16 6.62
N ARG A 37 6.71 -9.31 7.29
CA ARG A 37 5.58 -10.07 7.78
C ARG A 37 5.52 -9.91 9.29
N ASP A 38 4.32 -9.87 9.84
CA ASP A 38 4.12 -10.01 11.27
C ASP A 38 4.62 -11.41 11.73
N SER A 39 4.78 -11.57 13.04
CA SER A 39 5.02 -12.83 13.74
C SER A 39 4.11 -13.98 13.29
N GLU A 40 2.87 -13.68 12.87
CA GLU A 40 1.91 -14.65 12.33
C GLU A 40 2.00 -14.86 10.82
N GLY A 41 2.94 -14.21 10.13
CA GLY A 41 3.17 -14.35 8.68
C GLY A 41 2.30 -13.46 7.80
N SER A 42 1.43 -12.63 8.40
CA SER A 42 0.58 -11.64 7.75
C SER A 42 1.40 -10.52 7.10
N VAL A 43 0.99 -10.07 5.91
CA VAL A 43 1.66 -8.97 5.20
C VAL A 43 1.32 -7.65 5.89
N LEU A 44 2.34 -6.85 6.20
CA LEU A 44 2.16 -5.52 6.79
C LEU A 44 1.99 -4.49 5.67
N LEU A 45 0.95 -3.67 5.76
CA LEU A 45 0.74 -2.49 4.92
C LEU A 45 0.99 -1.24 5.77
N VAL A 46 1.92 -0.40 5.34
CA VAL A 46 2.24 0.86 6.04
C VAL A 46 1.65 2.00 5.23
N THR A 47 0.72 2.75 5.84
CA THR A 47 0.13 3.95 5.25
C THR A 47 0.69 5.18 5.96
N LEU A 48 1.31 6.08 5.20
CA LEU A 48 1.90 7.31 5.72
C LEU A 48 0.99 8.47 5.31
N ALA A 49 0.16 8.95 6.24
CA ALA A 49 -0.84 9.98 5.95
C ALA A 49 -0.24 11.39 5.72
N ASP A 50 0.97 11.66 6.26
CA ASP A 50 1.55 13.02 6.33
C ASP A 50 3.05 13.12 5.94
N CYS A 51 3.63 12.13 5.25
CA CYS A 51 5.05 12.17 4.89
C CYS A 51 5.29 12.65 3.44
N PRO A 52 6.23 13.59 3.21
CA PRO A 52 6.72 13.85 1.86
C PRO A 52 7.51 12.62 1.36
N ALA A 53 7.30 12.23 0.09
CA ALA A 53 7.83 11.03 -0.57
C ALA A 53 9.35 10.79 -0.39
N GLN A 54 10.13 11.83 -0.08
CA GLN A 54 11.58 11.74 0.15
C GLN A 54 11.97 11.06 1.47
N ALA A 55 11.11 11.03 2.49
CA ALA A 55 11.42 10.41 3.79
C ALA A 55 11.46 8.87 3.73
N ILE A 56 10.78 8.28 2.75
CA ILE A 56 10.61 6.82 2.59
C ILE A 56 11.93 6.14 2.21
N TRP A 57 12.73 6.78 1.36
CA TRP A 57 14.05 6.27 0.98
C TRP A 57 15.01 6.17 2.17
N VAL A 58 14.90 7.07 3.14
CA VAL A 58 15.79 7.10 4.32
C VAL A 58 15.46 5.95 5.27
N VAL A 59 14.18 5.65 5.50
CA VAL A 59 13.76 4.55 6.38
C VAL A 59 14.08 3.20 5.74
N ALA A 60 13.83 3.05 4.43
CA ALA A 60 14.15 1.82 3.71
C ALA A 60 15.67 1.54 3.67
N LEU A 61 16.51 2.58 3.52
CA LEU A 61 17.97 2.40 3.57
C LEU A 61 18.47 2.00 4.97
N GLN A 62 17.88 2.56 6.03
CA GLN A 62 18.29 2.25 7.41
C GLN A 62 17.92 0.83 7.82
N ASP A 63 16.81 0.28 7.33
CA ASP A 63 16.40 -1.10 7.61
C ASP A 63 17.30 -2.12 6.86
N VAL A 64 17.66 -1.82 5.60
CA VAL A 64 18.60 -2.65 4.82
C VAL A 64 20.01 -2.65 5.43
N GLN A 65 20.46 -1.54 6.04
CA GLN A 65 21.77 -1.45 6.69
C GLN A 65 21.81 -2.08 8.10
N ARG A 66 20.67 -2.45 8.69
CA ARG A 66 20.58 -3.11 10.00
C ARG A 66 20.41 -4.63 9.92
N ARG A 67 20.40 -5.21 8.72
CA ARG A 67 20.42 -6.67 8.51
C ARG A 67 21.82 -7.21 8.27
#